data_AF-A0A850BVP1-F1
#
_entry.id   AF-A0A850BVP1-F1
#
_cell.length_a   1.000
_cell.length_b   1.000
_cell.length_c   1.000
_cell.angle_alpha   90.00
_cell.angle_beta   90.00
_cell.angle_gamma   90.00
#
_symmetry.space_group_name_H-M   'P 1'
#
loop_
_entity.id
_entity.type
_entity.pdbx_description
1 polymer ?
#
loop_
_entity_poly.entity_id
_entity_poly.type
_entity_poly.pdbx_seq_one_letter_code
_entity_poly.pdbx_strand_id
1 'polypeptide(L)'
;MPFLFSKKPASVAQDVDLAGGQNVDTFEVELLGHLDTLYGVSCRMTKSTTEAEDLVQDTVVKAMRARDQFQPGTNLKAWLLRILTNTFINRYRRGGLERNVLDGPDVDSLTDGWIGATTMRAMRDPETQALTPLIEAEVQRALDELPEEFRLAVVLSDIEELSYKEIADAMGCPIGTVMSRLHRGRKLLQKSLKEHAEALGILQEDSAKKAQEAPADLAAYRKRKRGVA
;
A
#
# COMPACT_ATOMS: atom_id res chain seq x y z
N MET A 1 9.43 30.59 5.54
CA MET A 1 8.36 30.09 6.44
C MET A 1 8.72 28.66 6.82
N PRO A 2 9.24 28.45 8.04
CA PRO A 2 9.81 27.16 8.44
C PRO A 2 8.70 26.13 8.72
N PHE A 3 9.02 24.88 8.37
CA PHE A 3 8.23 23.68 8.56
C PHE A 3 7.81 23.46 10.02
N LEU A 4 6.53 23.22 10.24
CA LEU A 4 5.97 22.82 11.53
C LEU A 4 5.30 21.45 11.38
N PHE A 5 5.82 20.49 12.16
CA PHE A 5 5.31 19.13 12.42
C PHE A 5 5.66 18.00 11.43
N SER A 6 6.98 17.75 11.30
CA SER A 6 7.53 16.41 11.56
C SER A 6 8.18 16.46 12.94
N LYS A 7 7.37 16.39 14.00
CA LYS A 7 7.93 16.20 15.34
C LYS A 7 8.25 14.71 15.46
N LYS A 8 9.55 14.40 15.51
CA LYS A 8 10.07 13.09 15.89
C LYS A 8 9.32 12.65 17.17
N PRO A 9 8.87 11.39 17.33
CA PRO A 9 8.04 10.97 18.47
C PRO A 9 8.68 11.30 19.83
N ALA A 10 10.01 11.31 19.90
CA ALA A 10 10.77 11.79 21.06
C ALA A 10 10.42 13.22 21.50
N SER A 11 10.01 14.10 20.58
CA SER A 11 9.64 15.47 20.88
C SER A 11 8.18 15.62 21.31
N VAL A 12 7.30 14.68 20.97
CA VAL A 12 5.93 14.62 21.51
C VAL A 12 6.01 14.17 22.97
N ALA A 13 6.82 13.16 23.27
CA ALA A 13 7.10 12.73 24.64
C ALA A 13 7.71 13.87 25.49
N GLN A 14 8.66 14.63 24.95
CA GLN A 14 9.26 15.78 25.65
C GLN A 14 8.28 16.91 25.95
N ASP A 15 7.33 17.20 25.05
CA ASP A 15 6.34 18.26 25.29
C ASP A 15 5.32 17.89 26.37
N VAL A 16 5.02 16.60 26.50
CA VAL A 16 4.02 16.10 27.46
C VAL A 16 4.60 16.01 28.88
N ASP A 17 5.90 15.76 29.02
CA ASP A 17 6.63 15.76 30.30
C ASP A 17 6.65 17.14 30.99
N LEU A 18 6.52 18.23 30.21
CA LEU A 18 6.55 19.62 30.69
C LEU A 18 5.22 20.11 31.30
N ALA A 19 4.10 19.41 31.06
CA ALA A 19 2.75 19.90 31.40
C ALA A 19 2.17 19.37 32.73
N GLY A 20 2.90 18.54 33.47
CA GLY A 20 2.56 18.15 34.85
C GLY A 20 1.98 16.74 35.00
N GLY A 21 2.79 15.85 35.59
CA GLY A 21 2.36 14.91 36.63
C GLY A 21 1.64 13.61 36.21
N GLN A 22 1.46 13.32 34.93
CA GLN A 22 1.04 11.97 34.48
C GLN A 22 2.24 11.32 33.81
N ASN A 23 2.64 10.14 34.27
CA ASN A 23 3.71 9.36 33.67
C ASN A 23 3.21 8.85 32.32
N VAL A 24 3.35 9.67 31.27
CA VAL A 24 2.74 9.41 29.98
C VAL A 24 3.46 8.26 29.31
N ASP A 25 2.70 7.20 29.04
CA ASP A 25 3.23 6.03 28.36
C ASP A 25 3.58 6.39 26.92
N THR A 26 4.88 6.65 26.70
CA THR A 26 5.41 7.06 25.41
C THR A 26 5.11 6.02 24.32
N PHE A 27 5.06 4.74 24.69
CA PHE A 27 4.71 3.67 23.76
C PHE A 27 3.25 3.78 23.30
N GLU A 28 2.33 4.05 24.24
CA GLU A 28 0.90 4.19 23.91
C GLU A 28 0.67 5.39 22.98
N VAL A 29 1.30 6.53 23.27
CA VAL A 29 1.20 7.72 22.42
C VAL A 29 1.75 7.46 21.01
N GLU A 30 2.89 6.79 20.89
CA GLU A 30 3.50 6.47 19.59
C GLU A 30 2.65 5.45 18.81
N LEU A 31 2.11 4.43 19.50
CA LEU A 31 1.19 3.45 18.92
C LEU A 31 -0.08 4.12 18.38
N LEU A 32 -0.70 5.02 19.16
CA LEU A 32 -1.89 5.75 18.74
C LEU A 32 -1.62 6.62 17.51
N GLY A 33 -0.40 7.17 17.40
CA GLY A 33 0.06 7.89 16.21
C GLY A 33 0.15 7.04 14.94
N HIS A 34 0.09 5.71 15.04
CA HIS A 34 0.10 4.79 13.92
C HIS A 34 -1.27 4.18 13.58
N LEU A 35 -2.36 4.56 14.27
CA LEU A 35 -3.69 4.00 14.00
C LEU A 35 -4.15 4.20 12.56
N ASP A 36 -3.97 5.39 11.99
CA ASP A 36 -4.35 5.68 10.61
C ASP A 36 -3.60 4.80 9.60
N THR A 37 -2.31 4.55 9.86
CA THR A 37 -1.50 3.63 9.07
C THR A 37 -2.03 2.20 9.19
N LEU A 38 -2.28 1.72 10.41
CA LEU A 38 -2.80 0.36 10.63
C LEU A 38 -4.16 0.18 9.95
N TYR A 39 -5.02 1.18 10.03
CA TYR A 39 -6.32 1.17 9.37
C TYR A 39 -6.20 1.20 7.85
N GLY A 40 -5.40 2.10 7.29
CA GLY A 40 -5.16 2.19 5.85
C GLY A 40 -4.63 0.88 5.25
N VAL A 41 -3.67 0.25 5.92
CA VAL A 41 -3.15 -1.08 5.51
C VAL A 41 -4.22 -2.15 5.64
N SER A 42 -4.99 -2.16 6.74
CA SER A 42 -6.07 -3.14 6.97
C SER A 42 -7.17 -3.07 5.91
N CYS A 43 -7.57 -1.86 5.50
CA CYS A 43 -8.56 -1.66 4.43
C CYS A 43 -8.10 -2.27 3.10
N ARG A 44 -6.83 -2.05 2.73
CA ARG A 44 -6.24 -2.62 1.50
C ARG A 44 -6.09 -4.14 1.56
N MET A 45 -6.02 -4.73 2.75
CA MET A 45 -5.87 -6.17 2.95
C MET A 45 -7.21 -6.90 2.98
N THR A 46 -8.19 -6.36 3.71
CA THR A 46 -9.49 -7.01 3.97
C THR A 46 -10.55 -6.67 2.92
N LYS A 47 -10.44 -5.53 2.24
CA LYS A 47 -11.47 -4.99 1.33
C LYS A 47 -12.83 -4.74 2.01
N SER A 48 -12.84 -4.63 3.33
CA SER A 48 -14.05 -4.38 4.14
C SER A 48 -13.69 -3.48 5.31
N THR A 49 -14.44 -2.39 5.50
CA THR A 49 -14.19 -1.43 6.58
C THR A 49 -14.38 -2.07 7.94
N THR A 50 -15.46 -2.83 8.13
CA THR A 50 -15.72 -3.53 9.39
C THR A 50 -14.64 -4.55 9.72
N GLU A 51 -14.21 -5.34 8.73
CA GLU A 51 -13.12 -6.31 8.94
C GLU A 51 -11.76 -5.63 9.18
N ALA A 52 -11.56 -4.44 8.62
CA ALA A 52 -10.37 -3.64 8.85
C ALA A 52 -10.35 -3.05 10.27
N GLU A 53 -11.45 -2.49 10.76
CA GLU A 53 -11.59 -1.97 12.13
C GLU A 53 -11.31 -3.08 13.16
N ASP A 54 -11.92 -4.25 12.97
CA ASP A 54 -11.69 -5.45 13.76
C ASP A 54 -10.21 -5.86 13.79
N LEU A 55 -9.56 -5.86 12.61
CA LEU A 55 -8.16 -6.23 12.48
C LEU A 55 -7.24 -5.23 13.20
N VAL A 56 -7.52 -3.93 13.09
CA VAL A 56 -6.78 -2.89 13.83
C VAL A 56 -6.96 -3.08 15.33
N GLN A 57 -8.19 -3.29 15.80
CA GLN A 57 -8.47 -3.49 17.21
C GLN A 57 -7.71 -4.70 17.77
N ASP A 58 -7.79 -5.85 17.09
CA ASP A 58 -7.04 -7.06 17.46
C ASP A 58 -5.53 -6.81 17.50
N THR A 59 -5.02 -6.03 16.55
CA THR A 59 -3.61 -5.67 16.44
C THR A 59 -3.18 -4.82 17.63
N VAL A 60 -3.95 -3.79 17.98
CA VAL A 60 -3.66 -2.89 19.11
C VAL A 60 -3.67 -3.66 20.42
N VAL A 61 -4.68 -4.52 20.64
CA VAL A 61 -4.76 -5.35 21.86
C VAL A 61 -3.55 -6.27 21.97
N LYS A 62 -3.13 -6.92 20.87
CA LYS A 62 -1.94 -7.77 20.85
C LYS A 62 -0.66 -6.98 21.07
N ALA A 63 -0.54 -5.80 20.45
CA ALA A 63 0.61 -4.92 20.61
C ALA A 63 0.75 -4.46 22.07
N MET A 64 -0.33 -4.04 22.72
CA MET A 64 -0.34 -3.66 24.13
C MET A 64 0.05 -4.83 25.05
N ARG A 65 -0.42 -6.06 24.77
CA ARG A 65 -0.03 -7.27 25.51
C ARG A 65 1.43 -7.67 25.28
N ALA A 66 1.98 -7.36 24.11
CA ALA A 66 3.34 -7.69 23.72
C ALA A 66 4.31 -6.51 23.87
N ARG A 67 3.91 -5.43 24.54
CA ARG A 67 4.69 -4.18 24.66
C ARG A 67 6.12 -4.43 25.15
N ASP A 68 6.31 -5.37 26.06
CA ASP A 68 7.62 -5.67 26.66
C ASP A 68 8.58 -6.37 25.68
N GLN A 69 8.05 -6.88 24.56
CA GLN A 69 8.84 -7.46 23.47
C GLN A 69 9.29 -6.42 22.43
N PHE A 70 8.75 -5.20 22.49
CA PHE A 70 9.23 -4.12 21.66
C PHE A 70 10.54 -3.58 22.21
N GLN A 71 11.56 -3.48 21.35
CA GLN A 71 12.84 -2.89 21.73
C GLN A 71 12.81 -1.38 21.41
N PRO A 72 12.89 -0.49 22.42
CA PRO A 72 12.94 0.95 22.18
C PRO A 72 14.10 1.34 21.26
N GLY A 73 13.86 2.30 20.37
CA GLY A 73 14.83 2.75 19.35
C GLY A 73 14.80 1.94 18.05
N THR A 74 13.98 0.88 17.97
CA THR A 74 13.66 0.20 16.71
C THR A 74 12.42 0.80 16.05
N ASN A 75 12.10 0.37 14.83
CA ASN A 75 10.96 0.89 14.07
C ASN A 75 9.62 0.34 14.62
N LEU A 76 8.91 1.15 15.41
CA LEU A 76 7.62 0.77 15.98
C LEU A 76 6.59 0.47 14.88
N LYS A 77 6.54 1.28 13.82
CA LYS A 77 5.65 1.07 12.68
C LYS A 77 5.83 -0.32 12.06
N ALA A 78 7.07 -0.72 11.79
CA ALA A 78 7.37 -2.05 11.25
C ALA A 78 6.98 -3.17 12.22
N TRP A 79 7.21 -2.99 13.52
CA TRP A 79 6.83 -3.97 14.53
C TRP A 79 5.30 -4.13 14.65
N LEU A 80 4.55 -3.02 14.61
CA LEU A 80 3.08 -3.04 14.60
C LEU A 80 2.54 -3.69 13.32
N LEU A 81 3.08 -3.32 12.15
CA LEU A 81 2.68 -3.92 10.87
C LEU A 81 3.02 -5.42 10.78
N ARG A 82 4.06 -5.88 11.48
CA ARG A 82 4.32 -7.31 11.66
C ARG A 82 3.23 -8.00 12.48
N ILE A 83 2.78 -7.40 13.58
CA ILE A 83 1.67 -7.97 14.39
C ILE A 83 0.37 -7.99 13.57
N LEU A 84 0.09 -6.92 12.84
CA LEU A 84 -1.08 -6.78 11.97
C LEU A 84 -1.08 -7.84 10.87
N THR A 85 0.03 -7.95 10.13
CA THR A 85 0.18 -8.90 9.03
C THR A 85 0.03 -10.34 9.51
N ASN A 86 0.67 -10.68 10.63
CA ASN A 86 0.52 -12.01 11.22
C ASN A 86 -0.92 -12.26 11.70
N THR A 87 -1.60 -11.26 12.25
CA THR A 87 -3.00 -11.38 12.66
C THR A 87 -3.90 -11.63 11.45
N PHE A 88 -3.70 -10.87 10.38
CA PHE A 88 -4.43 -11.05 9.12
C PHE A 88 -4.21 -12.44 8.53
N ILE A 89 -2.96 -12.86 8.31
CA ILE A 89 -2.64 -14.18 7.74
C ILE A 89 -3.29 -15.29 8.58
N ASN A 90 -3.24 -15.19 9.91
CA ASN A 90 -3.79 -16.22 10.80
C ASN A 90 -5.32 -16.29 10.82
N ARG A 91 -6.02 -15.17 10.61
CA ARG A 91 -7.49 -15.06 10.60
C ARG A 91 -8.06 -15.41 9.21
N TYR A 92 -7.51 -14.81 8.16
CA TYR A 92 -8.05 -14.90 6.80
C TYR A 92 -7.57 -16.12 6.00
N ARG A 93 -6.35 -16.63 6.24
CA ARG A 93 -5.91 -17.89 5.59
C ARG A 93 -6.68 -19.11 6.09
N ARG A 94 -7.29 -19.03 7.28
CA ARG A 94 -8.21 -20.04 7.83
C ARG A 94 -9.62 -19.85 7.28
N GLY A 95 -10.11 -18.61 7.27
CA GLY A 95 -11.42 -18.25 6.72
C GLY A 95 -11.56 -18.54 5.23
N GLY A 96 -10.51 -18.42 4.42
CA GLY A 96 -10.55 -18.77 2.99
C GLY A 96 -10.84 -20.24 2.69
N LEU A 97 -10.59 -21.16 3.62
CA LEU A 97 -10.97 -22.57 3.45
C LEU A 97 -12.47 -22.80 3.77
N GLU A 98 -13.04 -22.04 4.72
CA GLU A 98 -14.45 -22.16 5.13
C GLU A 98 -15.41 -21.28 4.31
N ARG A 99 -14.96 -20.09 3.88
CA ARG A 99 -15.77 -19.07 3.19
C ARG A 99 -15.98 -19.37 1.71
N ASN A 100 -15.06 -20.10 1.06
CA ASN A 100 -15.26 -20.65 -0.29
C ASN A 100 -16.39 -21.71 -0.37
N VAL A 101 -16.90 -22.20 0.76
CA VAL A 101 -18.01 -23.17 0.80
C VAL A 101 -19.36 -22.48 1.00
N LEU A 102 -19.40 -21.21 1.44
CA LEU A 102 -20.63 -20.58 1.93
C LEU A 102 -21.09 -19.34 1.16
N ASP A 103 -20.22 -18.62 0.45
CA ASP A 103 -20.62 -17.41 -0.28
C ASP A 103 -20.78 -17.68 -1.79
N GLY A 104 -22.05 -17.73 -2.24
CA GLY A 104 -22.43 -17.57 -3.65
C GLY A 104 -22.18 -16.12 -4.14
N PRO A 105 -22.32 -15.87 -5.46
CA PRO A 105 -22.00 -14.57 -6.03
C PRO A 105 -23.12 -13.61 -5.67
N ASP A 106 -22.86 -12.65 -4.79
CA ASP A 106 -23.45 -11.31 -4.76
C ASP A 106 -23.14 -10.66 -3.41
N VAL A 107 -22.02 -9.93 -3.35
CA VAL A 107 -21.90 -8.82 -2.41
C VAL A 107 -21.38 -7.64 -3.22
N ASP A 108 -22.30 -6.74 -3.56
CA ASP A 108 -21.98 -5.42 -4.10
C ASP A 108 -20.94 -4.77 -3.19
N SER A 109 -19.74 -4.59 -3.74
CA SER A 109 -18.66 -3.86 -3.08
C SER A 109 -19.09 -2.40 -3.01
N LEU A 110 -19.71 -2.01 -1.89
CA LEU A 110 -20.01 -0.62 -1.58
C LEU A 110 -18.70 0.16 -1.56
N THR A 111 -18.38 0.75 -2.70
CA THR A 111 -17.37 1.80 -2.92
C THR A 111 -17.86 3.08 -2.26
N ASP A 112 -17.97 3.09 -0.93
CA ASP A 112 -18.27 4.32 -0.20
C ASP A 112 -16.95 4.96 0.23
N GLY A 113 -16.56 6.00 -0.52
CA GLY A 113 -15.61 7.05 -0.13
C GLY A 113 -14.33 6.61 0.58
N TRP A 114 -13.42 5.93 -0.13
CA TRP A 114 -12.09 5.68 0.42
C TRP A 114 -11.14 6.85 0.12
N ILE A 115 -10.93 7.69 1.13
CA ILE A 115 -9.90 8.74 1.19
C ILE A 115 -8.87 8.22 2.20
N GLY A 116 -7.75 7.67 1.71
CA GLY A 116 -6.66 7.22 2.56
C GLY A 116 -6.07 8.35 3.41
N ALA A 117 -5.37 8.03 4.49
CA ALA A 117 -4.67 9.02 5.32
C ALA A 117 -3.64 9.86 4.52
N THR A 118 -3.19 9.35 3.37
CA THR A 118 -2.39 10.08 2.37
C THR A 118 -3.16 11.21 1.69
N THR A 119 -4.48 11.07 1.56
CA THR A 119 -5.36 11.98 0.82
C THR A 119 -5.74 13.21 1.66
N MET A 120 -5.63 13.16 2.99
CA MET A 120 -5.77 14.35 3.84
C MET A 120 -4.61 15.36 3.69
N ARG A 121 -3.49 15.00 3.05
CA ARG A 121 -2.29 15.88 2.95
C ARG A 121 -2.11 16.57 1.59
N ALA A 122 -2.83 16.16 0.55
CA ALA A 122 -2.68 16.70 -0.79
C ALA A 122 -3.73 17.78 -1.10
N MET A 123 -3.80 18.83 -0.27
CA MET A 123 -4.72 19.95 -0.49
C MET A 123 -3.98 21.19 -0.95
N ARG A 124 -3.89 21.41 -2.27
CA ARG A 124 -3.44 22.70 -2.81
C ARG A 124 -3.96 23.12 -4.18
N ASP A 125 -4.94 22.43 -4.77
CA ASP A 125 -5.49 22.83 -6.07
C ASP A 125 -6.96 22.37 -6.29
N PRO A 126 -7.92 23.24 -6.66
CA PRO A 126 -9.34 22.91 -6.82
C PRO A 126 -9.67 21.98 -8.00
N GLU A 127 -8.92 22.04 -9.11
CA GLU A 127 -9.13 21.12 -10.25
C GLU A 127 -8.63 19.70 -9.93
N THR A 128 -7.51 19.61 -9.24
CA THR A 128 -6.99 18.33 -8.72
C THR A 128 -7.95 17.68 -7.71
N GLN A 129 -8.75 18.48 -6.99
CA GLN A 129 -9.68 18.06 -5.94
C GLN A 129 -10.82 17.16 -6.42
N ALA A 130 -11.32 17.35 -7.65
CA ALA A 130 -12.39 16.52 -8.21
C ALA A 130 -11.87 15.21 -8.83
N LEU A 131 -10.62 15.21 -9.31
CA LEU A 131 -10.00 14.06 -9.97
C LEU A 131 -9.32 13.10 -8.99
N THR A 132 -8.86 13.61 -7.83
CA THR A 132 -8.15 12.80 -6.83
C THR A 132 -8.95 11.59 -6.32
N PRO A 133 -10.25 11.72 -5.95
CA PRO A 133 -11.04 10.59 -5.49
C PRO A 133 -11.23 9.51 -6.57
N LEU A 134 -11.33 9.92 -7.84
CA LEU A 134 -11.47 9.00 -8.97
C LEU A 134 -10.18 8.22 -9.22
N ILE A 135 -9.04 8.90 -9.19
CA ILE A 135 -7.72 8.27 -9.34
C ILE A 135 -7.43 7.34 -8.15
N GLU A 136 -7.78 7.75 -6.93
CA GLU A 136 -7.58 6.93 -5.73
C GLU A 136 -8.44 5.66 -5.75
N ALA A 137 -9.71 5.79 -6.15
CA ALA A 137 -10.59 4.63 -6.33
C ALA A 137 -10.02 3.65 -7.35
N GLU A 138 -9.43 4.15 -8.44
CA GLU A 138 -8.85 3.29 -9.47
C GLU A 138 -7.54 2.63 -9.03
N VAL A 139 -6.69 3.34 -8.29
CA VAL A 139 -5.50 2.74 -7.68
C VAL A 139 -5.90 1.65 -6.68
N GLN A 140 -6.97 1.89 -5.92
CA GLN A 140 -7.50 0.89 -4.99
C GLN A 140 -8.04 -0.33 -5.72
N ARG A 141 -8.81 -0.15 -6.81
CA ARG A 141 -9.29 -1.26 -7.66
C ARG A 141 -8.14 -2.05 -8.25
N ALA A 142 -7.12 -1.37 -8.79
CA ALA A 142 -5.94 -2.02 -9.33
C ALA A 142 -5.21 -2.84 -8.26
N LEU A 143 -5.08 -2.32 -7.02
CA LEU A 143 -4.54 -3.08 -5.90
C LEU A 143 -5.43 -4.29 -5.56
N ASP A 144 -6.74 -4.15 -5.58
CA ASP A 144 -7.69 -5.22 -5.26
C ASP A 144 -7.68 -6.37 -6.28
N GLU A 145 -7.26 -6.12 -7.51
CA GLU A 145 -7.06 -7.16 -8.54
C GLU A 145 -5.81 -8.01 -8.31
N LEU A 146 -4.81 -7.52 -7.55
CA LEU A 146 -3.60 -8.29 -7.27
C LEU A 146 -3.91 -9.49 -6.36
N PRO A 147 -3.28 -10.65 -6.58
CA PRO A 147 -3.21 -11.70 -5.57
C PRO A 147 -2.70 -11.18 -4.22
N GLU A 148 -3.30 -11.66 -3.13
CA GLU A 148 -3.08 -11.16 -1.77
C GLU A 148 -1.60 -11.06 -1.39
N GLU A 149 -0.81 -12.09 -1.69
CA GLU A 149 0.61 -12.13 -1.35
C GLU A 149 1.45 -11.07 -2.10
N PHE A 150 1.03 -10.66 -3.29
CA PHE A 150 1.69 -9.61 -4.04
C PHE A 150 1.20 -8.23 -3.60
N ARG A 151 -0.11 -8.08 -3.38
CA ARG A 151 -0.70 -6.84 -2.86
C ARG A 151 -0.05 -6.45 -1.54
N LEU A 152 0.04 -7.40 -0.60
CA LEU A 152 0.64 -7.17 0.71
C LEU A 152 2.09 -6.70 0.61
N ALA A 153 2.90 -7.36 -0.24
CA ALA A 153 4.29 -6.93 -0.44
C ALA A 153 4.38 -5.51 -1.01
N VAL A 154 3.55 -5.19 -2.02
CA VAL A 154 3.50 -3.87 -2.64
C VAL A 154 3.06 -2.79 -1.65
N VAL A 155 2.01 -3.03 -0.86
CA VAL A 155 1.53 -2.07 0.14
C VAL A 155 2.62 -1.79 1.19
N LEU A 156 3.25 -2.84 1.73
CA LEU A 156 4.28 -2.67 2.76
C LEU A 156 5.55 -1.97 2.23
N SER A 157 5.90 -2.16 0.95
CA SER A 157 7.07 -1.54 0.32
C SER A 157 6.78 -0.13 -0.19
N ASP A 158 5.78 0.00 -1.07
CA ASP A 158 5.61 1.18 -1.92
C ASP A 158 4.72 2.24 -1.29
N ILE A 159 3.94 1.87 -0.25
CA ILE A 159 3.09 2.80 0.52
C ILE A 159 3.66 3.02 1.91
N GLU A 160 4.02 1.93 2.60
CA GLU A 160 4.56 2.02 3.96
C GLU A 160 6.07 2.19 4.03
N GLU A 161 6.77 2.15 2.90
CA GLU A 161 8.21 2.40 2.80
C GLU A 161 9.05 1.51 3.74
N LEU A 162 8.58 0.31 4.04
CA LEU A 162 9.32 -0.64 4.87
C LEU A 162 10.53 -1.20 4.12
N SER A 163 11.61 -1.46 4.85
CA SER A 163 12.75 -2.17 4.29
C SER A 163 12.39 -3.61 3.95
N TYR A 164 13.09 -4.21 3.00
CA TYR A 164 12.82 -5.60 2.61
C TYR A 164 12.99 -6.60 3.76
N LYS A 165 13.84 -6.27 4.74
CA LYS A 165 14.00 -7.06 5.96
C LYS A 165 12.74 -6.99 6.84
N GLU A 166 12.22 -5.79 7.07
CA GLU A 166 10.99 -5.60 7.86
C GLU A 166 9.78 -6.25 7.16
N ILE A 167 9.70 -6.18 5.84
CA ILE A 167 8.65 -6.86 5.07
C ILE A 167 8.79 -8.38 5.19
N ALA A 168 10.01 -8.91 5.11
CA ALA A 168 10.27 -10.34 5.28
C ALA A 168 9.82 -10.83 6.68
N ASP A 169 10.13 -10.06 7.72
CA ASP A 169 9.73 -10.32 9.10
C ASP A 169 8.21 -10.21 9.29
N ALA A 170 7.57 -9.24 8.63
CA ALA A 170 6.11 -9.05 8.66
C ALA A 170 5.35 -10.18 7.96
N MET A 171 5.83 -10.62 6.80
CA MET A 171 5.20 -11.67 5.98
C MET A 171 5.63 -13.09 6.38
N GLY A 172 6.58 -13.24 7.31
CA GLY A 172 7.11 -14.55 7.72
C GLY A 172 7.76 -15.34 6.57
N CYS A 173 8.48 -14.66 5.67
CA CYS A 173 9.10 -15.29 4.49
C CYS A 173 10.53 -14.78 4.23
N PRO A 174 11.37 -15.50 3.46
CA PRO A 174 12.72 -15.04 3.13
C PRO A 174 12.72 -13.72 2.33
N ILE A 175 13.75 -12.88 2.52
CA ILE A 175 13.93 -11.61 1.78
C ILE A 175 13.89 -11.81 0.26
N GLY A 176 14.46 -12.91 -0.26
CA GLY A 176 14.38 -13.22 -1.70
C GLY A 176 12.95 -13.43 -2.21
N THR A 177 12.06 -13.95 -1.35
CA THR A 177 10.63 -14.10 -1.67
C THR A 177 9.98 -12.73 -1.77
N VAL A 178 10.29 -11.80 -0.85
CA VAL A 178 9.81 -10.41 -0.91
C VAL A 178 10.20 -9.77 -2.25
N MET A 179 11.46 -9.87 -2.66
CA MET A 179 11.92 -9.32 -3.95
C MET A 179 11.15 -9.90 -5.14
N SER A 180 10.93 -11.21 -5.16
CA SER A 180 10.19 -11.87 -6.23
C SER A 180 8.70 -11.48 -6.26
N ARG A 181 8.08 -11.34 -5.08
CA ARG A 181 6.69 -10.89 -4.91
C ARG A 181 6.52 -9.44 -5.34
N LEU A 182 7.44 -8.56 -4.96
CA LEU A 182 7.45 -7.15 -5.39
C LEU A 182 7.60 -7.02 -6.90
N HIS A 183 8.55 -7.75 -7.50
CA HIS A 183 8.74 -7.72 -8.95
C HIS A 183 7.46 -8.16 -9.69
N ARG A 184 6.84 -9.27 -9.27
CA ARG A 184 5.59 -9.76 -9.89
C ARG A 184 4.41 -8.82 -9.62
N GLY A 185 4.25 -8.37 -8.38
CA GLY A 185 3.18 -7.46 -7.96
C GLY A 185 3.23 -6.15 -8.73
N ARG A 186 4.40 -5.50 -8.80
CA ARG A 186 4.57 -4.25 -9.58
C ARG A 186 4.27 -4.44 -11.05
N LYS A 187 4.65 -5.57 -11.66
CA LYS A 187 4.34 -5.87 -13.06
C LYS A 187 2.83 -6.04 -13.30
N LEU A 188 2.13 -6.71 -12.38
CA LEU A 188 0.67 -6.85 -12.44
C LEU A 188 -0.03 -5.51 -12.24
N LEU A 189 0.40 -4.75 -11.23
CA LEU A 189 -0.14 -3.43 -10.93
C LEU A 189 0.07 -2.46 -12.10
N GLN A 190 1.25 -2.46 -12.71
CA GLN A 190 1.54 -1.66 -13.90
C GLN A 190 0.59 -2.00 -15.05
N LYS A 191 0.30 -3.29 -15.27
CA LYS A 191 -0.61 -3.72 -16.32
C LYS A 191 -2.04 -3.22 -16.06
N SER A 192 -2.55 -3.47 -14.85
CA SER A 192 -3.90 -3.06 -14.43
C SER A 192 -4.07 -1.53 -14.50
N LEU A 193 -3.15 -0.76 -13.90
CA LEU A 193 -3.18 0.71 -13.95
C LEU A 193 -3.11 1.27 -15.38
N LYS A 194 -2.39 0.60 -16.28
CA LYS A 194 -2.35 0.99 -17.69
C LYS A 194 -3.71 0.81 -18.35
N GLU A 195 -4.37 -0.33 -18.17
CA GLU A 195 -5.71 -0.61 -18.70
C GLU A 195 -6.73 0.41 -18.17
N HIS A 196 -6.64 0.76 -16.89
CA HIS A 196 -7.47 1.80 -16.29
C HIS A 196 -7.21 3.20 -16.86
N ALA A 197 -5.93 3.57 -17.04
CA ALA A 197 -5.57 4.86 -17.62
C ALA A 197 -6.03 5.00 -19.09
N GLU A 198 -6.04 3.90 -19.85
CA GLU A 198 -6.62 3.84 -21.20
C GLU A 198 -8.15 3.99 -21.14
N ALA A 199 -8.83 3.31 -20.22
CA ALA A 199 -10.29 3.40 -20.04
C ALA A 199 -10.76 4.81 -19.64
N LEU A 200 -9.97 5.52 -18.83
CA LEU A 200 -10.23 6.90 -18.41
C LEU A 200 -9.80 7.95 -19.46
N GLY A 201 -9.21 7.51 -20.58
CA GLY A 201 -8.73 8.41 -21.64
C GLY A 201 -7.51 9.25 -21.24
N ILE A 202 -6.83 8.90 -20.14
CA ILE A 202 -5.61 9.56 -19.67
C ILE A 202 -4.44 9.24 -20.59
N LEU A 203 -4.36 7.98 -21.04
CA LEU A 203 -3.47 7.56 -22.12
C LEU A 203 -4.29 7.49 -23.41
N GLN A 204 -4.09 8.45 -24.31
CA GLN A 204 -4.48 8.24 -25.70
C GLN A 204 -3.55 7.18 -26.28
N GLU A 205 -4.11 6.12 -26.87
CA GLU A 205 -3.29 5.25 -27.71
C GLU A 205 -2.52 6.13 -28.69
N ASP A 206 -1.20 6.00 -28.69
CA ASP A 206 -0.29 6.51 -29.73
C ASP A 206 -0.55 5.74 -31.06
N SER A 207 -1.82 5.61 -31.46
CA SER A 207 -2.27 5.14 -32.77
C SER A 207 -1.66 6.00 -33.88
N ALA A 208 -1.25 7.23 -33.56
CA ALA A 208 -0.46 8.10 -34.44
C ALA A 208 0.99 7.61 -34.67
N LYS A 209 1.66 6.98 -33.70
CA LYS A 209 3.04 6.46 -33.89
C LYS A 209 3.06 5.08 -34.53
N LYS A 210 2.08 4.22 -34.23
CA LYS A 210 1.99 2.88 -34.82
C LYS A 210 1.64 2.91 -36.32
N ALA A 211 1.01 3.98 -36.80
CA ALA A 211 0.73 4.21 -38.22
C ALA A 211 1.91 4.86 -39.00
N GLN A 212 2.88 5.47 -38.31
CA GLN A 212 4.02 6.15 -38.96
C GLN A 212 5.28 5.28 -39.08
N GLU A 213 5.40 4.20 -38.32
CA GLU A 213 6.42 3.18 -38.58
C GLU A 213 5.91 2.18 -39.64
N ALA A 214 5.93 2.62 -40.90
CA ALA A 214 5.93 1.68 -42.02
C ALA A 214 7.09 0.69 -41.83
N PRO A 215 6.91 -0.63 -42.07
CA PRO A 215 7.98 -1.60 -41.91
C PRO A 215 9.16 -1.16 -42.78
N ALA A 216 10.31 -0.90 -42.15
CA ALA A 216 11.49 -0.41 -42.84
C ALA A 216 11.83 -1.32 -44.02
N ASP A 217 11.92 -0.74 -45.22
CA ASP A 217 12.25 -1.49 -46.43
C ASP A 217 13.66 -2.10 -46.31
N LEU A 218 13.68 -3.39 -45.99
CA LEU A 218 14.87 -4.21 -45.84
C LEU A 218 15.69 -4.26 -47.14
N ALA A 219 15.07 -4.08 -48.31
CA ALA A 219 15.78 -4.04 -49.59
C ALA A 219 16.57 -2.74 -49.76
N ALA A 220 15.98 -1.60 -49.41
CA ALA A 220 16.67 -0.30 -49.41
C ALA A 220 17.83 -0.23 -48.40
N TYR A 221 17.68 -0.87 -47.23
CA TYR A 221 18.76 -0.99 -46.24
C TYR A 221 19.94 -1.85 -46.75
N ARG A 222 19.64 -3.00 -47.35
CA ARG A 222 20.66 -3.91 -47.93
C ARG A 222 21.42 -3.29 -49.11
N LYS A 223 20.76 -2.48 -49.93
CA LYS A 223 21.38 -1.78 -51.06
C LYS A 223 22.36 -0.71 -50.60
N ARG A 224 22.03 0.05 -49.54
CA ARG A 224 22.93 1.04 -48.92
C ARG A 224 24.17 0.39 -48.29
N LYS A 225 24.01 -0.76 -47.64
CA LYS A 225 25.13 -1.47 -46.98
C LYS A 225 26.09 -2.15 -47.97
N ARG A 226 25.62 -2.51 -49.17
CA ARG A 226 26.45 -3.12 -50.23
C ARG A 226 27.24 -2.11 -51.09
N GLY A 227 26.92 -0.81 -51.02
CA GLY A 227 27.64 0.24 -51.76
C GLY A 227 28.79 0.89 -50.99
N VAL A 228 29.07 0.43 -49.77
CA VAL A 228 30.20 0.87 -48.94
C VAL A 228 31.10 -0.35 -48.72
N ALA A 229 31.86 -0.70 -49.75
CA ALA A 229 32.97 -1.65 -49.71
C ALA A 229 34.01 -1.21 -50.75
#